data_AF-A0A9W6V194-F1
#
_entry.id   AF-A0A9W6V194-F1
#
_cell.length_a   1.000
_cell.length_b   1.000
_cell.length_c   1.000
_cell.angle_alpha   90.00
_cell.angle_beta   90.00
_cell.angle_gamma   90.00
#
_symmetry.space_group_name_H-M   'P 1'
#
loop_
_entity.id
_entity.type
_entity.pdbx_description
1 polymer ?
#
loop_
_entity_poly.entity_id
_entity_poly.type
_entity_poly.pdbx_seq_one_letter_code
_entity_poly.pdbx_strand_id
1 'polypeptide(L)'
;MREEFTALLLGQVGQHEGRDPDGTWNNRQRYSTETPGLEWSDGQPWCATFEAWAAHRAGMDALWPMTASCLTAVAWWRERGRWSEYPVLGGPFYLGPDGGTHTGVVVAYDADTISTVEANTNDSGSAEGDGVYLKSRPRRGPGSPYGYGVPAFPEGTVSADPALGGVPAARTSAQATAPAAGAPRWPGRYLRVRTPMLHGDDVLMWQRRMAARGWSITADGWYGPASARVCRAFQQRHGLAVDGVVGPATWAATWS
;
A
#
# COMPACT_ATOMS: atom_id res chain seq x y z
N MET A 1 -0.78 11.57 15.67
CA MET A 1 0.48 11.66 14.91
C MET A 1 0.60 10.51 13.90
N ARG A 2 0.41 9.26 14.33
CA ARG A 2 0.35 8.06 13.48
C ARG A 2 -0.62 8.20 12.31
N GLU A 3 -1.82 8.72 12.53
CA GLU A 3 -2.84 8.85 11.48
C GLU A 3 -2.42 9.85 10.40
N GLU A 4 -1.85 10.99 10.78
CA GLU A 4 -1.34 11.98 9.83
C GLU A 4 -0.17 11.42 9.01
N PHE A 5 0.80 10.80 9.69
CA PHE A 5 1.93 10.13 9.04
C PHE A 5 1.49 9.06 8.03
N THR A 6 0.59 8.18 8.44
CA THR A 6 0.11 7.09 7.57
C THR A 6 -0.81 7.59 6.46
N ALA A 7 -1.60 8.65 6.68
CA ALA A 7 -2.37 9.31 5.63
C ALA A 7 -1.47 9.97 4.58
N LEU A 8 -0.36 10.61 4.99
CA LEU A 8 0.62 11.19 4.07
C LEU A 8 1.22 10.13 3.16
N LEU A 9 1.67 9.01 3.74
CA LEU A 9 2.23 7.87 3.00
C LEU A 9 1.21 7.28 2.02
N LEU A 10 -0.02 7.01 2.48
CA LEU A 10 -1.09 6.45 1.66
C LEU A 10 -1.49 7.38 0.51
N GLY A 11 -1.42 8.70 0.72
CA GLY A 11 -1.63 9.70 -0.32
C GLY A 11 -0.59 9.68 -1.44
N GLN A 12 0.53 8.96 -1.27
CA GLN A 12 1.56 8.80 -2.31
C GLN A 12 1.39 7.54 -3.15
N VAL A 13 0.42 6.67 -2.86
CA VAL A 13 0.22 5.44 -3.65
C VAL A 13 -0.04 5.79 -5.12
N GLY A 14 0.69 5.13 -6.03
CA GLY A 14 0.67 5.41 -7.47
C GLY A 14 1.60 6.54 -7.92
N GLN A 15 2.34 7.18 -6.99
CA GLN A 15 3.44 8.05 -7.36
C GLN A 15 4.63 7.20 -7.82
N HIS A 16 5.34 7.71 -8.81
CA HIS A 16 6.50 7.06 -9.42
C HIS A 16 7.72 7.96 -9.35
N GLU A 17 8.89 7.33 -9.41
CA GLU A 17 10.16 8.02 -9.60
C GLU A 17 10.33 8.56 -11.02
N GLY A 18 11.43 9.28 -11.26
CA GLY A 18 11.80 9.78 -12.57
C GLY A 18 12.21 8.69 -13.55
N ARG A 19 12.27 9.05 -14.82
CA ARG A 19 12.80 8.20 -15.89
C ARG A 19 13.94 8.89 -16.62
N ASP A 20 14.91 8.09 -17.03
CA ASP A 20 15.93 8.50 -17.99
C ASP A 20 15.34 8.61 -19.40
N PRO A 21 16.03 9.28 -20.35
CA PRO A 21 15.52 9.47 -21.71
C PRO A 21 15.20 8.17 -22.47
N ASP A 22 15.82 7.05 -22.07
CA ASP A 22 15.57 5.71 -22.62
C ASP A 22 14.34 5.00 -22.00
N GLY A 23 13.69 5.64 -21.02
CA GLY A 23 12.51 5.13 -20.34
C GLY A 23 12.80 4.30 -19.08
N THR A 24 14.08 4.13 -18.70
CA THR A 24 14.48 3.40 -17.49
C THR A 24 14.18 4.22 -16.24
N TRP A 25 13.66 3.57 -15.20
CA TRP A 25 13.47 4.18 -13.88
C TRP A 25 14.81 4.48 -13.22
N ASN A 26 14.97 5.68 -12.67
CA ASN A 26 16.29 6.21 -12.30
C ASN A 26 16.44 6.59 -10.82
N ASN A 27 15.51 6.16 -9.97
CA ASN A 27 15.44 6.45 -8.54
C ASN A 27 15.41 7.94 -8.18
N ARG A 28 15.22 8.85 -9.15
CA ARG A 28 15.14 10.29 -8.87
C ARG A 28 13.75 10.63 -8.41
N GLN A 29 13.63 11.21 -7.23
CA GLN A 29 12.34 11.52 -6.63
C GLN A 29 12.42 12.72 -5.67
N ARG A 30 11.26 13.31 -5.40
CA ARG A 30 11.16 14.54 -4.60
C ARG A 30 11.43 14.35 -3.10
N TYR A 31 11.20 13.15 -2.57
CA TYR A 31 11.33 12.84 -1.15
C TYR A 31 12.75 13.06 -0.62
N SER A 32 13.79 12.77 -1.42
CA SER A 32 15.19 13.08 -1.04
C SER A 32 15.42 14.57 -0.87
N THR A 33 14.97 15.39 -1.81
CA THR A 33 15.16 16.85 -1.77
C THR A 33 14.23 17.56 -0.80
N GLU A 34 13.11 16.93 -0.46
CA GLU A 34 12.14 17.41 0.53
C GLU A 34 12.44 16.97 1.98
N THR A 35 13.55 16.23 2.21
CA THR A 35 13.95 15.75 3.54
C THR A 35 15.32 16.28 3.93
N PRO A 36 15.40 17.22 4.89
CA PRO A 36 16.66 17.85 5.28
C PRO A 36 17.75 16.83 5.64
N GLY A 37 18.91 16.93 4.97
CA GLY A 37 20.07 16.07 5.20
C GLY A 37 20.07 14.74 4.43
N LEU A 38 19.03 14.47 3.63
CA LEU A 38 18.95 13.29 2.75
C LEU A 38 18.97 13.64 1.26
N GLU A 39 19.29 14.88 0.89
CA GLU A 39 19.31 15.33 -0.50
C GLU A 39 20.30 14.52 -1.35
N TRP A 40 21.39 14.08 -0.75
CA TRP A 40 22.41 13.23 -1.37
C TRP A 40 21.90 11.86 -1.82
N SER A 41 20.75 11.41 -1.28
CA SER A 41 20.17 10.10 -1.60
C SER A 41 19.33 10.10 -2.88
N ASP A 42 19.17 11.24 -3.56
CA ASP A 42 18.43 11.30 -4.82
C ASP A 42 19.12 10.44 -5.90
N GLY A 43 18.35 9.63 -6.62
CA GLY A 43 18.88 8.62 -7.54
C GLY A 43 19.41 7.35 -6.87
N GLN A 44 19.22 7.18 -5.56
CA GLN A 44 19.48 5.94 -4.82
C GLN A 44 18.16 5.23 -4.45
N PRO A 45 18.19 3.93 -4.11
CA PRO A 45 17.03 3.25 -3.56
C PRO A 45 16.40 4.03 -2.40
N TRP A 46 15.11 4.35 -2.50
CA TRP A 46 14.49 5.40 -1.69
C TRP A 46 13.39 4.91 -0.73
N CYS A 47 13.34 3.61 -0.43
CA CYS A 47 12.35 3.04 0.50
C CYS A 47 12.44 3.66 1.91
N ALA A 48 13.64 3.76 2.51
CA ALA A 48 13.82 4.39 3.81
C ALA A 48 13.74 5.92 3.75
N THR A 49 14.23 6.54 2.67
CA THR A 49 14.10 7.99 2.46
C THR A 49 12.64 8.42 2.41
N PHE A 50 11.76 7.63 1.80
CA PHE A 50 10.33 7.89 1.78
C PHE A 50 9.69 7.91 3.17
N GLU A 51 10.07 6.94 4.02
CA GLU A 51 9.60 6.92 5.40
C GLU A 51 10.11 8.12 6.19
N ALA A 52 11.40 8.47 6.03
CA ALA A 52 12.01 9.62 6.67
C ALA A 52 11.35 10.94 6.22
N TRP A 53 11.05 11.09 4.93
CA TRP A 53 10.30 12.22 4.38
C TRP A 53 8.93 12.38 5.03
N ALA A 54 8.15 11.30 5.08
CA ALA A 54 6.80 11.35 5.66
C ALA A 54 6.86 11.62 7.16
N ALA A 55 7.82 11.04 7.86
CA ALA A 55 8.04 11.27 9.27
C ALA A 55 8.41 12.74 9.51
N HIS A 56 9.29 13.32 8.70
CA HIS A 56 9.64 14.74 8.78
C HIS A 56 8.44 15.65 8.55
N ARG A 57 7.64 15.37 7.52
CA ARG A 57 6.40 16.11 7.24
C ARG A 57 5.37 16.00 8.36
N ALA A 58 5.38 14.92 9.12
CA ALA A 58 4.51 14.70 10.28
C ALA A 58 5.13 15.17 11.62
N GLY A 59 6.30 15.83 11.59
CA GLY A 59 6.99 16.31 12.80
C GLY A 59 7.55 15.19 13.69
N MET A 60 7.97 14.07 13.08
CA MET A 60 8.41 12.84 13.75
C MET A 60 9.93 12.62 13.72
N ASP A 61 10.75 13.63 13.43
CA ASP A 61 12.22 13.52 13.31
C ASP A 61 12.88 12.82 14.50
N ALA A 62 12.37 13.03 15.72
CA ALA A 62 12.90 12.40 16.93
C ALA A 62 12.37 10.97 17.17
N LEU A 63 11.30 10.59 16.48
CA LEU A 63 10.60 9.32 16.65
C LEU A 63 10.91 8.31 15.54
N TRP A 64 11.65 8.73 14.51
CA TRP A 64 11.93 7.96 13.31
C TRP A 64 13.39 8.16 12.87
N PRO A 65 14.08 7.13 12.37
CA PRO A 65 15.44 7.29 11.85
C PRO A 65 15.43 8.13 10.56
N MET A 66 16.04 9.32 10.60
CA MET A 66 16.25 10.18 9.42
C MET A 66 17.42 9.67 8.57
N THR A 67 17.19 8.59 7.84
CA THR A 67 18.21 7.89 7.04
C THR A 67 17.65 7.33 5.73
N ALA A 68 18.52 7.19 4.74
CA ALA A 68 18.23 6.48 3.49
C ALA A 68 18.55 4.97 3.55
N SER A 69 19.10 4.47 4.66
CA SER A 69 19.58 3.08 4.79
C SER A 69 18.71 2.24 5.71
N CYS A 70 18.21 1.10 5.21
CA CYS A 70 17.48 0.13 6.01
C CYS A 70 18.32 -0.41 7.18
N LEU A 71 19.60 -0.75 6.94
CA LEU A 71 20.48 -1.25 8.01
C LEU A 71 20.72 -0.19 9.10
N THR A 72 20.91 1.06 8.71
CA THR A 72 21.07 2.17 9.66
C THR A 72 19.78 2.37 10.47
N ALA A 73 18.62 2.25 9.84
CA ALA A 73 17.34 2.35 10.51
C ALA A 73 17.14 1.19 11.52
N VAL A 74 17.43 -0.06 11.13
CA VAL A 74 17.38 -1.23 12.02
C VAL A 74 18.29 -1.04 13.24
N ALA A 75 19.53 -0.58 13.05
CA ALA A 75 20.45 -0.29 14.14
C ALA A 75 19.89 0.78 15.08
N TRP A 76 19.36 1.88 14.53
CA TRP A 76 18.78 2.98 15.30
C TRP A 76 17.64 2.52 16.22
N TRP A 77 16.74 1.67 15.70
CA TRP A 77 15.64 1.09 16.47
C TRP A 77 16.15 0.19 17.60
N ARG A 78 17.11 -0.68 17.31
CA ARG A 78 17.67 -1.63 18.27
C ARG A 78 18.44 -0.95 19.39
N GLU A 79 19.28 0.03 19.08
CA GLU A 79 20.05 0.81 20.06
C GLU A 79 19.14 1.54 21.06
N ARG A 80 17.91 1.85 20.66
CA ARG A 80 16.90 2.51 21.51
C ARG A 80 15.98 1.53 22.24
N GLY A 81 16.15 0.22 22.07
CA GLY A 81 15.23 -0.79 22.60
C GLY A 81 13.83 -0.68 22.00
N ARG A 82 13.73 -0.20 20.75
CA ARG A 82 12.47 0.07 20.03
C ARG A 82 12.32 -0.86 18.83
N TRP A 83 12.48 -2.16 19.08
CA TRP A 83 12.40 -3.23 18.08
C TRP A 83 11.40 -4.29 18.52
N SER A 84 10.63 -4.84 17.59
CA SER A 84 9.69 -5.94 17.85
C SER A 84 9.74 -6.99 16.74
N GLU A 85 9.42 -8.23 17.08
CA GLU A 85 9.18 -9.32 16.13
C GLU A 85 7.74 -9.31 15.60
N TYR A 86 6.88 -8.45 16.15
CA TYR A 86 5.45 -8.35 15.82
C TYR A 86 5.14 -7.02 15.13
N PRO A 87 4.12 -6.99 14.25
CA PRO A 87 3.75 -5.78 13.54
C PRO A 87 3.24 -4.69 14.49
N VAL A 88 3.70 -3.47 14.21
CA VAL A 88 3.29 -2.24 14.91
C VAL A 88 2.52 -1.36 13.94
N LEU A 89 1.30 -0.96 14.27
CA LEU A 89 0.49 -0.08 13.43
C LEU A 89 1.18 1.28 13.28
N GLY A 90 1.44 1.70 12.05
CA GLY A 90 2.20 2.90 11.71
C GLY A 90 3.71 2.76 11.93
N GLY A 91 4.22 1.59 12.29
CA GLY A 91 5.66 1.32 12.40
C GLY A 91 6.25 0.76 11.10
N PRO A 92 7.58 0.88 10.92
CA PRO A 92 8.26 0.30 9.77
C PRO A 92 8.45 -1.22 9.95
N PHE A 93 8.40 -1.96 8.85
CA PHE A 93 8.85 -3.35 8.77
C PHE A 93 10.12 -3.42 7.93
N TYR A 94 11.00 -4.37 8.22
CA TYR A 94 12.26 -4.54 7.47
C TYR A 94 12.34 -5.93 6.84
N LEU A 95 12.84 -6.01 5.60
CA LEU A 95 13.09 -7.26 4.86
C LEU A 95 14.58 -7.54 4.71
N GLY A 96 14.88 -8.81 4.40
CA GLY A 96 16.23 -9.29 4.21
C GLY A 96 16.71 -10.12 5.41
N PRO A 97 17.85 -10.81 5.27
CA PRO A 97 18.40 -11.68 6.32
C PRO A 97 18.72 -10.93 7.62
N ASP A 98 18.95 -9.62 7.54
CA ASP A 98 19.30 -8.71 8.63
C ASP A 98 18.43 -7.45 8.68
N GLY A 99 17.36 -7.40 7.86
CA GLY A 99 16.51 -6.23 7.71
C GLY A 99 17.09 -5.14 6.78
N GLY A 100 18.19 -5.41 6.08
CA GLY A 100 18.88 -4.42 5.24
C GLY A 100 18.35 -4.21 3.83
N THR A 101 17.38 -5.02 3.37
CA THR A 101 17.01 -5.06 1.94
C THR A 101 15.93 -4.07 1.55
N HIS A 102 14.87 -3.95 2.34
CA HIS A 102 13.71 -3.12 2.00
C HIS A 102 12.89 -2.80 3.24
N THR A 103 12.17 -1.68 3.20
CA THR A 103 11.28 -1.25 4.28
C THR A 103 10.01 -0.64 3.73
N GLY A 104 8.99 -0.62 4.56
CA GLY A 104 7.79 0.20 4.38
C GLY A 104 7.01 0.25 5.69
N VAL A 105 5.83 0.87 5.65
CA VAL A 105 5.05 1.13 6.87
C VAL A 105 3.81 0.25 6.93
N VAL A 106 3.57 -0.35 8.10
CA VAL A 106 2.37 -1.14 8.38
C VAL A 106 1.16 -0.23 8.57
N VAL A 107 0.17 -0.34 7.70
CA VAL A 107 -1.09 0.45 7.75
C VAL A 107 -2.29 -0.38 8.21
N ALA A 108 -2.19 -1.71 8.18
CA ALA A 108 -3.08 -2.62 8.89
C ALA A 108 -2.39 -3.96 9.16
N TYR A 109 -2.93 -4.72 10.10
CA TYR A 109 -2.58 -6.13 10.29
C TYR A 109 -3.75 -6.90 10.90
N ASP A 110 -3.75 -8.22 10.68
CA ASP A 110 -4.63 -9.18 11.35
C ASP A 110 -3.81 -10.39 11.81
N ALA A 111 -4.45 -11.51 12.13
CA ALA A 111 -3.77 -12.70 12.62
C ALA A 111 -2.68 -13.24 11.68
N ASP A 112 -2.81 -13.03 10.36
CA ASP A 112 -2.05 -13.74 9.34
C ASP A 112 -1.23 -12.81 8.44
N THR A 113 -1.69 -11.57 8.25
CA THR A 113 -1.12 -10.65 7.28
C THR A 113 -0.88 -9.25 7.83
N ILE A 114 0.02 -8.53 7.17
CA ILE A 114 0.14 -7.07 7.26
C ILE A 114 -0.24 -6.46 5.92
N SER A 115 -0.96 -5.34 5.97
CA SER A 115 -1.09 -4.41 4.84
C SER A 115 -0.10 -3.27 5.03
N THR A 116 0.64 -2.95 3.98
CA THR A 116 1.77 -2.02 4.02
C THR A 116 1.69 -1.00 2.90
N VAL A 117 2.24 0.18 3.16
CA VAL A 117 2.55 1.18 2.13
C VAL A 117 4.06 1.23 1.96
N GLU A 118 4.51 1.05 0.73
CA GLU A 118 5.91 0.79 0.40
C GLU A 118 6.34 1.62 -0.79
N ALA A 119 7.49 2.26 -0.66
CA ALA A 119 8.12 3.07 -1.69
C ALA A 119 9.33 2.36 -2.27
N ASN A 120 9.76 2.79 -3.45
CA ASN A 120 10.78 2.10 -4.21
C ASN A 120 10.49 0.59 -4.31
N THR A 121 9.28 0.28 -4.76
CA THR A 121 8.90 -1.09 -5.10
C THR A 121 8.02 -1.09 -6.34
N ASN A 122 7.58 -2.26 -6.78
CA ASN A 122 6.66 -2.43 -7.92
C ASN A 122 5.68 -3.58 -7.68
N ASP A 123 4.67 -3.68 -8.55
CA ASP A 123 3.65 -4.74 -8.49
C ASP A 123 4.21 -6.16 -8.62
N SER A 124 5.37 -6.33 -9.26
CA SER A 124 6.02 -7.64 -9.45
C SER A 124 6.91 -8.08 -8.27
N GLY A 125 7.14 -7.21 -7.28
CA GLY A 125 7.95 -7.51 -6.11
C GLY A 125 9.47 -7.57 -6.38
N SER A 126 9.96 -6.99 -7.48
CA SER A 126 11.41 -6.90 -7.74
C SER A 126 12.07 -5.78 -6.89
N ALA A 127 13.38 -5.87 -6.72
CA ALA A 127 14.18 -4.96 -5.89
C ALA A 127 14.38 -3.56 -6.48
N GLU A 128 14.35 -3.45 -7.82
CA GLU A 128 14.36 -2.17 -8.54
C GLU A 128 12.91 -1.67 -8.61
N GLY A 129 12.51 -0.92 -7.60
CA GLY A 129 11.19 -0.35 -7.52
C GLY A 129 10.97 0.75 -8.54
N ASP A 130 9.70 1.12 -8.73
CA ASP A 130 9.33 2.20 -9.64
C ASP A 130 8.35 3.19 -9.04
N GLY A 131 7.89 2.96 -7.81
CA GLY A 131 6.90 3.83 -7.19
C GLY A 131 6.46 3.40 -5.80
N VAL A 132 5.31 3.94 -5.40
CA VAL A 132 4.67 3.70 -4.11
C VAL A 132 3.45 2.81 -4.27
N TYR A 133 3.39 1.72 -3.51
CA TYR A 133 2.38 0.68 -3.63
C TYR A 133 1.82 0.26 -2.28
N LEU A 134 0.56 -0.18 -2.32
CA LEU A 134 -0.03 -0.97 -1.25
C LEU A 134 0.31 -2.43 -1.45
N LYS A 135 0.76 -3.10 -0.39
CA LYS A 135 1.10 -4.52 -0.41
C LYS A 135 0.49 -5.27 0.75
N SER A 136 0.32 -6.58 0.54
CA SER A 136 -0.05 -7.53 1.57
C SER A 136 1.09 -8.51 1.76
N ARG A 137 1.54 -8.70 3.00
CA ARG A 137 2.64 -9.60 3.34
C ARG A 137 2.23 -10.56 4.44
N PRO A 138 2.76 -11.80 4.44
CA PRO A 138 2.52 -12.72 5.54
C PRO A 138 3.23 -12.21 6.80
N ARG A 139 2.60 -12.41 7.96
CA ARG A 139 3.22 -12.12 9.27
C ARG A 139 4.27 -13.14 9.66
N ARG A 140 4.21 -14.35 9.10
CA ARG A 140 5.03 -15.50 9.47
C ARG A 140 5.39 -16.32 8.23
N GLY A 141 6.54 -16.99 8.28
CA GLY A 141 6.99 -17.89 7.22
C GLY A 141 7.69 -17.18 6.06
N PRO A 142 7.91 -17.87 4.93
CA PRO A 142 8.65 -17.30 3.80
C PRO A 142 8.06 -15.96 3.32
N GLY A 143 8.91 -14.93 3.23
CA GLY A 143 8.52 -13.59 2.80
C GLY A 143 7.95 -12.70 3.91
N SER A 144 7.88 -13.16 5.16
CA SER A 144 7.55 -12.29 6.30
C SER A 144 8.69 -11.33 6.64
N PRO A 145 8.40 -10.17 7.24
CA PRO A 145 9.44 -9.26 7.69
C PRO A 145 10.43 -9.89 8.68
N TYR A 146 11.68 -9.42 8.61
CA TYR A 146 12.74 -9.68 9.57
C TYR A 146 12.40 -9.14 10.96
N GLY A 147 11.73 -8.00 11.00
CA GLY A 147 11.19 -7.41 12.22
C GLY A 147 10.68 -6.00 11.98
N TYR A 148 10.33 -5.32 13.07
CA TYR A 148 9.59 -4.08 13.04
C TYR A 148 10.20 -3.03 13.97
N GLY A 149 10.30 -1.80 13.48
CA GLY A 149 10.59 -0.65 14.34
C GLY A 149 9.37 -0.28 15.17
N VAL A 150 9.58 0.26 16.37
CA VAL A 150 8.51 0.62 17.29
C VAL A 150 8.51 2.13 17.55
N PRO A 151 7.88 2.97 16.70
CA PRO A 151 7.81 4.41 16.93
C PRO A 151 7.14 4.75 18.26
N ALA A 152 7.67 5.75 18.96
CA ALA A 152 7.14 6.22 20.25
C ALA A 152 6.05 7.27 20.05
N PHE A 153 4.97 6.89 19.36
CA PHE A 153 3.84 7.77 19.13
C PHE A 153 3.26 8.32 20.44
N PRO A 154 2.94 9.63 20.53
CA PRO A 154 2.31 10.22 21.72
C PRO A 154 0.98 9.56 22.10
N GLU A 155 0.20 9.10 21.12
CA GLU A 155 -1.04 8.35 21.31
C GLU A 155 -0.85 6.88 21.73
N GLY A 156 0.40 6.43 21.92
CA GLY A 156 0.73 5.07 22.31
C GLY A 156 0.92 4.10 21.14
N THR A 157 1.58 2.99 21.45
CA THR A 157 1.88 1.91 20.50
C THR A 157 0.69 0.97 20.37
N VAL A 158 0.32 0.61 19.14
CA VAL A 158 -0.69 -0.41 18.82
C VAL A 158 0.02 -1.53 18.09
N SER A 159 0.20 -2.68 18.74
CA SER A 159 1.01 -3.79 18.22
C SER A 159 0.40 -5.13 18.55
N ALA A 160 0.67 -6.12 17.70
CA ALA A 160 0.38 -7.52 17.99
C ALA A 160 1.38 -8.15 18.96
N ASP A 161 2.43 -7.43 19.36
CA ASP A 161 3.39 -7.84 20.37
C ASP A 161 2.69 -7.95 21.74
N PRO A 162 2.69 -9.14 22.40
CA PRO A 162 2.14 -9.29 23.76
C PRO A 162 2.78 -8.33 24.77
N ALA A 163 4.07 -7.99 24.62
CA ALA A 163 4.75 -7.05 25.50
C ALA A 163 4.31 -5.60 25.27
N LEU A 164 3.65 -5.30 24.16
CA LEU A 164 3.14 -3.97 23.77
C LEU A 164 1.61 -3.95 23.64
N GLY A 165 0.92 -4.86 24.35
CA GLY A 165 -0.55 -4.88 24.47
C GLY A 165 -1.24 -6.00 23.70
N GLY A 166 -0.58 -6.66 22.74
CA GLY A 166 -1.08 -7.88 22.09
C GLY A 166 -2.38 -7.69 21.30
N VAL A 167 -2.54 -6.54 20.65
CA VAL A 167 -3.74 -6.25 19.85
C VAL A 167 -3.80 -7.21 18.65
N PRO A 168 -4.85 -8.04 18.49
CA PRO A 168 -4.85 -9.12 17.51
C PRO A 168 -4.96 -8.64 16.06
N ALA A 169 -5.63 -7.50 15.84
CA ALA A 169 -5.80 -6.87 14.55
C ALA A 169 -6.00 -5.36 14.70
N ALA A 170 -5.44 -4.57 13.80
CA ALA A 170 -5.59 -3.12 13.79
C ALA A 170 -5.45 -2.56 12.37
N ARG A 171 -6.00 -1.36 12.14
CA ARG A 171 -5.87 -0.63 10.87
C ARG A 171 -5.91 0.87 11.13
N THR A 172 -5.18 1.65 10.34
CA THR A 172 -5.25 3.12 10.41
C THR A 172 -6.60 3.59 9.88
N SER A 173 -7.00 4.79 10.29
CA SER A 173 -8.26 5.39 9.84
C SER A 173 -8.25 5.62 8.33
N ALA A 174 -7.11 6.05 7.79
CA ALA A 174 -6.92 6.20 6.33
C ALA A 174 -7.05 4.87 5.57
N GLN A 175 -6.54 3.75 6.12
CA GLN A 175 -6.74 2.41 5.56
C GLN A 175 -8.18 1.90 5.76
N ALA A 176 -8.86 2.30 6.84
CA ALA A 176 -10.26 1.95 7.08
C ALA A 176 -11.22 2.62 6.10
N THR A 177 -10.86 3.78 5.55
CA THR A 177 -11.59 4.47 4.47
C THR A 177 -11.21 3.99 3.07
N ALA A 178 -10.13 3.20 2.94
CA ALA A 178 -9.83 2.48 1.71
C ALA A 178 -10.73 1.22 1.62
N PRO A 179 -11.15 0.80 0.41
CA PRO A 179 -11.93 -0.43 0.23
C PRO A 179 -11.29 -1.61 0.98
N ALA A 180 -12.03 -2.22 1.90
CA ALA A 180 -11.51 -3.26 2.78
C ALA A 180 -10.95 -4.47 2.00
N ALA A 181 -9.81 -4.99 2.47
CA ALA A 181 -9.18 -6.23 2.02
C ALA A 181 -10.17 -7.41 2.09
N GLY A 182 -10.80 -7.66 0.95
CA GLY A 182 -11.62 -8.80 0.56
C GLY A 182 -11.90 -8.76 -0.95
N ALA A 183 -11.21 -7.86 -1.66
CA ALA A 183 -11.31 -7.67 -3.09
C ALA A 183 -10.43 -8.73 -3.78
N PRO A 184 -10.99 -9.53 -4.71
CA PRO A 184 -10.18 -10.33 -5.61
C PRO A 184 -9.20 -9.41 -6.34
N ARG A 185 -7.99 -9.90 -6.64
CA ARG A 185 -7.04 -9.16 -7.47
C ARG A 185 -7.70 -8.73 -8.78
N TRP A 186 -7.31 -7.58 -9.31
CA TRP A 186 -7.80 -7.15 -10.62
C TRP A 186 -7.43 -8.19 -11.69
N PRO A 187 -8.35 -8.56 -12.60
CA PRO A 187 -8.27 -9.80 -13.39
C PRO A 187 -7.31 -9.79 -14.59
N GLY A 188 -6.54 -8.73 -14.83
CA GLY A 188 -5.63 -8.69 -15.98
C GLY A 188 -6.19 -8.00 -17.23
N ARG A 189 -7.49 -7.64 -17.27
CA ARG A 189 -8.11 -6.99 -18.43
C ARG A 189 -9.27 -6.04 -18.10
N TYR A 190 -9.50 -5.07 -18.98
CA TYR A 190 -10.65 -4.15 -18.91
C TYR A 190 -11.95 -4.83 -19.32
N LEU A 191 -12.98 -4.76 -18.46
CA LEU A 191 -14.32 -5.24 -18.81
C LEU A 191 -15.11 -4.13 -19.49
N ARG A 192 -15.39 -4.30 -20.79
CA ARG A 192 -16.07 -3.30 -21.63
C ARG A 192 -16.88 -3.96 -22.73
N VAL A 193 -17.85 -3.21 -23.28
CA VAL A 193 -18.59 -3.64 -24.46
C VAL A 193 -17.63 -3.76 -25.63
N ARG A 194 -17.69 -4.89 -26.34
CA ARG A 194 -16.89 -5.19 -27.53
C ARG A 194 -17.62 -6.20 -28.42
N THR A 195 -17.11 -6.41 -29.63
CA THR A 195 -17.61 -7.41 -30.59
C THR A 195 -16.48 -8.38 -30.95
N PRO A 196 -16.63 -9.70 -30.73
CA PRO A 196 -17.72 -10.36 -30.01
C PRO A 196 -17.74 -9.98 -28.52
N MET A 197 -18.92 -10.10 -27.89
CA MET A 197 -19.15 -9.69 -26.51
C MET A 197 -18.16 -10.38 -25.56
N LEU A 198 -17.67 -9.63 -24.57
CA LEU A 198 -16.68 -10.15 -23.62
C LEU A 198 -17.37 -11.13 -22.66
N HIS A 199 -16.80 -12.32 -22.51
CA HIS A 199 -17.26 -13.35 -21.59
C HIS A 199 -16.12 -13.82 -20.67
N GLY A 200 -16.45 -14.20 -19.44
CA GLY A 200 -15.50 -14.85 -18.54
C GLY A 200 -15.89 -14.81 -17.06
N ASP A 201 -15.16 -15.59 -16.26
CA ASP A 201 -15.37 -15.70 -14.81
C ASP A 201 -15.13 -14.37 -14.07
N ASP A 202 -14.26 -13.52 -14.61
CA ASP A 202 -14.00 -12.16 -14.10
C ASP A 202 -15.19 -11.22 -14.28
N VAL A 203 -15.88 -11.32 -15.42
CA VAL A 203 -17.15 -10.61 -15.68
C VAL A 203 -18.22 -11.11 -14.72
N LEU A 204 -18.36 -12.44 -14.60
CA LEU A 204 -19.34 -13.07 -13.73
C LEU A 204 -19.11 -12.68 -12.26
N MET A 205 -17.85 -12.66 -11.83
CA MET A 205 -17.43 -12.26 -10.48
C MET A 205 -17.82 -10.80 -10.19
N TRP A 206 -17.51 -9.88 -11.11
CA TRP A 206 -17.89 -8.48 -10.95
C TRP A 206 -19.42 -8.31 -10.91
N GLN A 207 -20.16 -8.94 -11.82
CA GLN A 207 -21.63 -8.87 -11.85
C GLN A 207 -22.25 -9.42 -10.56
N ARG A 208 -21.77 -10.56 -10.04
CA ARG A 208 -22.23 -11.13 -8.75
C ARG A 208 -21.98 -10.17 -7.60
N ARG A 209 -20.80 -9.52 -7.56
CA ARG A 209 -20.49 -8.52 -6.53
C ARG A 209 -21.42 -7.31 -6.63
N MET A 210 -21.69 -6.82 -7.83
CA MET A 210 -22.63 -5.71 -8.06
C MET A 210 -24.05 -6.08 -7.62
N ALA A 211 -24.54 -7.28 -7.96
CA ALA A 211 -25.83 -7.78 -7.51
C ALA A 211 -25.90 -7.89 -5.97
N ALA A 212 -24.86 -8.41 -5.33
CA ALA A 212 -24.77 -8.49 -3.86
C ALA A 212 -24.74 -7.11 -3.18
N ARG A 213 -24.32 -6.06 -3.90
CA ARG A 213 -24.36 -4.65 -3.46
C ARG A 213 -25.70 -3.96 -3.74
N GLY A 214 -26.70 -4.72 -4.20
CA GLY A 214 -28.05 -4.23 -4.46
C GLY A 214 -28.23 -3.56 -5.83
N TRP A 215 -27.26 -3.65 -6.74
CA TRP A 215 -27.44 -3.16 -8.10
C TRP A 215 -28.30 -4.13 -8.92
N SER A 216 -29.26 -3.60 -9.68
CA SER A 216 -30.08 -4.40 -10.59
C SER A 216 -29.28 -4.79 -11.83
N ILE A 217 -28.65 -5.98 -11.80
CA ILE A 217 -27.83 -6.54 -12.86
C ILE A 217 -27.99 -8.07 -12.93
N THR A 218 -27.93 -8.63 -14.14
CA THR A 218 -27.85 -10.09 -14.35
C THR A 218 -26.40 -10.54 -14.30
N ALA A 219 -26.11 -11.59 -13.53
CA ALA A 219 -24.80 -12.21 -13.45
C ALA A 219 -24.70 -13.43 -14.37
N ASP A 220 -24.50 -13.16 -15.66
CA ASP A 220 -24.47 -14.15 -16.76
C ASP A 220 -23.07 -14.40 -17.33
N GLY A 221 -22.05 -13.68 -16.84
CA GLY A 221 -20.68 -13.75 -17.32
C GLY A 221 -20.43 -12.97 -18.60
N TRP A 222 -21.42 -12.26 -19.15
CA TRP A 222 -21.32 -11.50 -20.40
C TRP A 222 -21.33 -9.98 -20.17
N TYR A 223 -20.29 -9.29 -20.63
CA TYR A 223 -20.20 -7.83 -20.50
C TYR A 223 -20.86 -7.12 -21.68
N GLY A 224 -22.18 -6.95 -21.59
CA GLY A 224 -23.00 -6.25 -22.58
C GLY A 224 -23.37 -4.80 -22.20
N PRO A 225 -24.24 -4.14 -23.00
CA PRO A 225 -24.71 -2.78 -22.74
C PRO A 225 -25.36 -2.60 -21.36
N ALA A 226 -26.02 -3.64 -20.83
CA ALA A 226 -26.60 -3.60 -19.48
C ALA A 226 -25.52 -3.50 -18.39
N SER A 227 -24.45 -4.29 -18.48
CA SER A 227 -23.28 -4.23 -17.57
C SER A 227 -22.62 -2.85 -17.64
N ALA A 228 -22.43 -2.30 -18.84
CA ALA A 228 -21.86 -0.96 -19.00
C ALA A 228 -22.73 0.14 -18.40
N ARG A 229 -24.06 0.05 -18.50
CA ARG A 229 -24.99 0.99 -17.87
C ARG A 229 -24.85 0.98 -16.35
N VAL A 230 -24.82 -0.21 -15.74
CA VAL A 230 -24.62 -0.36 -14.28
C VAL A 230 -23.25 0.15 -13.86
N CYS A 231 -22.20 -0.15 -14.65
CA CYS A 231 -20.85 0.34 -14.41
C CYS A 231 -20.80 1.88 -14.40
N ARG A 232 -21.41 2.56 -15.37
CA ARG A 232 -21.48 4.04 -15.38
C ARG A 232 -22.19 4.61 -14.17
N ALA A 233 -23.33 4.05 -13.78
CA ALA A 233 -24.06 4.50 -12.60
C ALA A 233 -23.25 4.30 -11.31
N PHE A 234 -22.53 3.19 -11.22
CA PHE A 234 -21.60 2.90 -10.14
C PHE A 234 -20.44 3.90 -10.12
N GLN A 235 -19.76 4.11 -11.25
CA GLN A 235 -18.66 5.07 -11.38
C GLN A 235 -19.10 6.48 -10.97
N GLN A 236 -20.27 6.92 -11.42
CA GLN A 236 -20.84 8.21 -11.06
C GLN A 236 -21.06 8.33 -9.55
N ARG A 237 -21.63 7.30 -8.91
CA ARG A 237 -21.86 7.29 -7.45
C ARG A 237 -20.55 7.31 -6.63
N HIS A 238 -19.47 6.77 -7.19
CA HIS A 238 -18.18 6.63 -6.53
C HIS A 238 -17.13 7.67 -6.99
N GLY A 239 -17.52 8.70 -7.75
CA GLY A 239 -16.60 9.76 -8.18
C GLY A 239 -15.51 9.31 -9.15
N LEU A 240 -15.75 8.24 -9.91
CA LEU A 240 -14.83 7.69 -10.91
C LEU A 240 -15.14 8.23 -12.32
N ALA A 241 -14.20 8.05 -13.25
CA ALA A 241 -14.45 8.30 -14.67
C ALA A 241 -15.65 7.47 -15.16
N VAL A 242 -16.66 8.12 -15.76
CA VAL A 242 -17.94 7.49 -16.15
C VAL A 242 -17.87 6.97 -17.59
N ASP A 243 -16.99 5.98 -17.82
CA ASP A 243 -16.75 5.41 -19.15
C ASP A 243 -17.52 4.10 -19.40
N GLY A 244 -18.03 3.46 -18.34
CA GLY A 244 -18.69 2.16 -18.39
C GLY A 244 -17.73 0.99 -18.58
N VAL A 245 -16.45 1.19 -18.23
CA VAL A 245 -15.37 0.22 -18.30
C VAL A 245 -14.90 -0.16 -16.89
N VAL A 246 -14.87 -1.45 -16.59
CA VAL A 246 -14.29 -1.92 -15.33
C VAL A 246 -12.78 -2.04 -15.47
N GLY A 247 -12.07 -0.95 -15.15
CA GLY A 247 -10.61 -0.92 -14.95
C GLY A 247 -10.21 -1.10 -13.48
N PRO A 248 -8.90 -1.05 -13.15
CA PRO A 248 -8.39 -1.27 -11.79
C PRO A 248 -9.08 -0.44 -10.70
N ALA A 249 -9.31 0.85 -10.94
CA ALA A 249 -10.00 1.73 -9.98
C ALA A 249 -11.48 1.35 -9.77
N THR A 250 -12.20 1.05 -10.85
CA THR A 250 -13.61 0.60 -10.77
C THR A 250 -13.72 -0.76 -10.09
N TRP A 251 -12.78 -1.65 -10.37
CA TRP A 251 -12.67 -2.95 -9.71
C TRP A 251 -12.43 -2.75 -8.21
N ALA A 252 -11.40 -2.03 -7.78
CA ALA A 252 -11.14 -1.77 -6.37
C ALA A 252 -12.37 -1.20 -5.64
N ALA A 253 -13.02 -0.20 -6.22
CA ALA A 253 -14.24 0.38 -5.66
C ALA A 253 -15.41 -0.62 -5.55
N THR A 254 -15.49 -1.60 -6.44
CA THR A 254 -16.57 -2.62 -6.42
C THR A 254 -16.50 -3.50 -5.17
N TRP A 255 -15.33 -3.60 -4.54
CA TRP A 255 -15.14 -4.35 -3.29
C TRP A 255 -14.98 -3.45 -2.05
N SER A 256 -15.28 -2.15 -2.17
CA SER A 256 -15.28 -1.19 -1.05
C SER A 256 -16.52 -1.18 -0.19
#